data_AF-A0A9E0PK16-F1
#
_entry.id   AF-A0A9E0PK16-F1
#
_cell.length_a   1.000
_cell.length_b   1.000
_cell.length_c   1.000
_cell.angle_alpha   90.00
_cell.angle_beta   90.00
_cell.angle_gamma   90.00
#
_symmetry.space_group_name_H-M   'P 1'
#
loop_
_entity.id
_entity.type
_entity.pdbx_description
1 polymer ?
#
loop_
_entity_poly.entity_id
_entity_poly.type
_entity_poly.pdbx_seq_one_letter_code
_entity_poly.pdbx_strand_id
1 'polypeptide(L)'
;MAEKTTNISLRIPEEYRKRLQLQADQKSLSFNAHVLRVLEIHLMSSGFGPISQTSSTGRLFQIRCEPYIDNVDETTWAFFIDEPKFEKERAYYSIGIGRTILRDWQVKDKATVSKEIGLALLGYYNRKGMELDRLVWNQYPGPDNDGRRILQVAEVPETLEQFLDLLMADQWTDKFVEQSEKSQDIRRGRPESALYR
;
A
#
# COMPACT_ATOMS: atom_id res chain seq x y z
N MET A 1 18.45 18.91 6.31
CA MET A 1 19.42 19.04 5.21
C MET A 1 18.63 19.16 3.92
N ALA A 2 18.84 20.19 3.11
CA ALA A 2 18.12 20.31 1.83
C ALA A 2 18.64 19.24 0.86
N GLU A 3 17.76 18.41 0.32
CA GLU A 3 18.12 17.41 -0.70
C GLU A 3 18.71 18.11 -1.93
N LYS A 4 19.88 17.67 -2.38
CA LYS A 4 20.46 18.14 -3.64
C LYS A 4 19.64 17.60 -4.80
N THR A 5 18.85 18.45 -5.43
CA THR A 5 18.22 18.17 -6.72
C THR A 5 19.31 18.05 -7.79
N THR A 6 19.43 16.87 -8.40
CA THR A 6 20.34 16.62 -9.52
C THR A 6 19.58 16.81 -10.83
N ASN A 7 20.04 17.73 -11.67
CA ASN A 7 19.42 17.96 -12.97
C ASN A 7 19.88 16.88 -13.96
N ILE A 8 18.92 16.18 -14.59
CA ILE A 8 19.17 15.15 -15.59
C ILE A 8 18.63 15.62 -16.94
N SER A 9 19.49 15.60 -17.97
CA SER A 9 19.11 15.97 -19.33
C SER A 9 18.62 14.75 -20.11
N LEU A 10 17.33 14.70 -20.43
CA LEU A 10 16.71 13.63 -21.22
C LEU A 10 16.65 14.03 -22.70
N ARG A 11 17.18 13.18 -23.58
CA ARG A 11 17.06 13.35 -25.04
C ARG A 11 15.85 12.57 -25.53
N ILE A 12 14.73 13.26 -25.73
CA ILE A 12 13.46 12.68 -26.15
C ILE A 12 13.17 13.14 -27.59
N PRO A 13 12.85 12.24 -28.54
CA PRO A 13 12.47 12.65 -29.89
C PRO A 13 11.24 13.56 -29.86
N GLU A 14 11.19 14.53 -30.78
CA GLU A 14 10.25 15.65 -30.65
C GLU A 14 8.78 15.24 -30.68
N GLU A 15 8.43 14.20 -31.43
CA GLU A 15 7.07 13.64 -31.44
C GLU A 15 6.64 13.13 -30.07
N TYR A 16 7.52 12.41 -29.36
CA TYR A 16 7.24 11.93 -28.00
C TYR A 16 7.20 13.07 -27.00
N ARG A 17 8.06 14.07 -27.14
CA ARG A 17 8.03 15.28 -26.29
C ARG A 17 6.68 16.00 -26.42
N LYS A 18 6.17 16.19 -27.64
CA LYS A 18 4.85 16.82 -27.89
C LYS A 18 3.71 16.01 -27.27
N ARG A 19 3.75 14.68 -27.37
CA ARG A 19 2.76 13.79 -26.73
C ARG A 19 2.79 13.89 -25.20
N LEU A 20 3.99 13.87 -24.61
CA LEU A 20 4.17 14.01 -23.15
C LEU A 20 3.69 15.39 -22.66
N GLN A 21 3.95 16.46 -23.41
CA GLN A 21 3.46 17.80 -23.09
C GLN A 21 1.92 17.84 -23.12
N LEU A 22 1.31 17.31 -24.17
CA LEU A 22 -0.14 17.28 -24.31
C LEU A 22 -0.81 16.47 -23.18
N GLN A 23 -0.19 15.36 -22.76
CA GLN A 23 -0.64 14.60 -21.60
C GLN A 23 -0.50 15.37 -20.29
N ALA A 24 0.62 16.08 -20.07
CA ALA A 24 0.83 16.90 -18.89
C ALA A 24 -0.21 18.03 -18.80
N ASP A 25 -0.49 18.69 -19.93
CA ASP A 25 -1.47 19.77 -20.03
C ASP A 25 -2.89 19.26 -19.74
N GLN A 26 -3.27 18.10 -20.29
CA GLN A 26 -4.56 17.45 -20.00
C GLN A 26 -4.74 17.13 -18.51
N LYS A 27 -3.64 16.84 -17.81
CA LYS A 27 -3.63 16.53 -16.37
C LYS A 27 -3.39 17.75 -15.48
N SER A 28 -3.24 18.95 -16.05
CA SER A 28 -2.87 20.17 -15.30
C SER A 28 -1.57 20.01 -14.48
N LEU A 29 -0.61 19.24 -14.99
CA LEU A 29 0.69 19.00 -14.39
C LEU A 29 1.80 19.75 -15.13
N SER A 30 2.88 20.09 -14.43
CA SER A 30 4.09 20.53 -15.12
C SER A 30 4.70 19.40 -15.94
N PHE A 31 5.34 19.73 -17.07
CA PHE A 31 6.01 18.74 -17.92
C PHE A 31 7.01 17.88 -17.13
N ASN A 32 7.81 18.50 -16.25
CA ASN A 32 8.77 17.78 -15.42
C ASN A 32 8.09 16.82 -14.44
N ALA A 33 6.99 17.23 -13.80
CA ALA A 33 6.23 16.37 -12.91
C ALA A 33 5.67 15.14 -13.66
N HIS A 34 5.14 15.35 -14.87
CA HIS A 34 4.62 14.27 -15.71
C HIS A 34 5.74 13.31 -16.16
N VAL A 35 6.90 13.83 -16.58
CA VAL A 35 8.06 12.99 -16.96
C VAL A 35 8.56 12.16 -15.77
N LEU A 36 8.69 12.76 -14.59
CA LEU A 36 9.06 12.04 -13.38
C LEU A 36 8.04 10.94 -13.06
N ARG A 37 6.74 11.22 -13.21
CA ARG A 37 5.68 10.24 -12.98
C ARG A 37 5.74 9.06 -13.95
N VAL A 38 5.99 9.32 -15.24
CA VAL A 38 6.16 8.25 -16.24
C VAL A 38 7.36 7.38 -15.92
N LEU A 39 8.48 7.99 -15.52
CA LEU A 39 9.68 7.25 -15.11
C LEU A 39 9.43 6.44 -13.84
N GLU A 40 8.75 7.00 -12.84
CA GLU A 40 8.38 6.30 -11.61
C GLU A 40 7.52 5.07 -11.91
N ILE A 41 6.47 5.20 -12.72
CA ILE A 41 5.61 4.09 -13.12
C ILE A 41 6.43 3.01 -13.86
N HIS A 42 7.32 3.42 -14.76
CA HIS A 42 8.15 2.48 -15.51
C HIS A 42 9.12 1.72 -14.59
N LEU A 43 9.80 2.43 -13.69
CA LEU A 43 10.69 1.82 -12.70
C LEU A 43 9.91 0.84 -11.83
N MET A 44 8.76 1.26 -11.28
CA MET A 44 7.92 0.39 -10.45
C MET A 44 7.48 -0.87 -11.19
N SER A 45 7.04 -0.74 -12.45
CA SER A 45 6.69 -1.89 -13.30
C SER A 45 7.87 -2.82 -13.58
N SER A 46 9.09 -2.29 -13.49
CA SER A 46 10.34 -3.03 -13.67
C SER A 46 10.90 -3.57 -12.34
N GLY A 47 10.16 -3.44 -11.23
CA GLY A 47 10.58 -3.88 -9.90
C GLY A 47 11.47 -2.90 -9.13
N PHE A 48 11.64 -1.68 -9.64
CA PHE A 48 12.45 -0.61 -9.02
C PHE A 48 11.55 0.50 -8.50
N GLY A 49 11.49 0.75 -7.20
CA GLY A 49 10.70 1.87 -6.69
C GLY A 49 10.33 1.74 -5.22
N PRO A 50 9.57 2.70 -4.67
CA PRO A 50 8.92 2.54 -3.38
C PRO A 50 8.06 1.27 -3.39
N ILE A 51 7.56 0.84 -2.22
CA ILE A 51 6.84 -0.42 -2.03
C ILE A 51 5.74 -0.56 -3.10
N SER A 52 6.08 -1.28 -4.15
CA SER A 52 5.31 -1.39 -5.39
C SER A 52 4.88 -2.83 -5.49
N GLN A 53 3.58 -3.02 -5.67
CA GLN A 53 3.00 -4.35 -5.77
C GLN A 53 2.20 -4.44 -7.06
N THR A 54 2.46 -5.49 -7.82
CA THR A 54 1.61 -5.83 -8.98
C THR A 54 0.55 -6.80 -8.49
N SER A 55 -0.71 -6.46 -8.72
CA SER A 55 -1.83 -7.31 -8.35
C SER A 55 -1.88 -8.59 -9.18
N SER A 56 -2.64 -9.57 -8.71
CA SER A 56 -2.94 -10.79 -9.47
C SER A 56 -3.62 -10.50 -10.82
N THR A 57 -4.33 -9.37 -10.94
CA THR A 57 -4.94 -8.90 -12.20
C THR A 57 -4.03 -8.02 -13.06
N GLY A 58 -2.76 -7.82 -12.66
CA GLY A 58 -1.78 -7.02 -13.40
C GLY A 58 -1.88 -5.51 -13.16
N ARG A 59 -2.66 -5.06 -12.17
CA ARG A 59 -2.71 -3.64 -11.78
C ARG A 59 -1.49 -3.30 -10.94
N LEU A 60 -0.87 -2.16 -11.23
CA LEU A 60 0.25 -1.67 -10.44
C LEU A 60 -0.28 -0.81 -9.29
N PHE A 61 0.13 -1.13 -8.07
CA PHE A 61 -0.16 -0.36 -6.87
C PHE A 61 1.12 0.24 -6.29
N GLN A 62 0.99 1.45 -5.76
CA GLN A 62 1.98 2.11 -4.91
C GLN A 62 1.45 2.11 -3.49
N ILE A 63 2.22 1.62 -2.53
CA ILE A 63 1.84 1.62 -1.13
C ILE A 63 2.60 2.72 -0.40
N ARG A 64 1.89 3.76 0.03
CA ARG A 64 2.41 4.77 0.95
C ARG A 64 2.06 4.39 2.38
N CYS A 65 2.96 4.66 3.31
CA CYS A 65 2.79 4.31 4.71
C CYS A 65 2.98 5.55 5.57
N GLU A 66 2.06 5.80 6.51
CA GLU A 66 2.18 6.88 7.49
C GLU A 66 1.96 6.33 8.91
N PRO A 67 2.68 6.83 9.93
CA PRO A 67 2.39 6.48 11.31
C PRO A 67 0.96 6.89 11.64
N TYR A 68 0.16 5.98 12.20
CA TYR A 68 -1.24 6.28 12.54
C TYR A 68 -1.45 6.39 14.05
N ILE A 69 -1.24 5.30 14.79
CA ILE A 69 -1.40 5.25 16.24
C ILE A 69 -0.23 4.46 16.82
N ASP A 70 0.51 5.03 17.76
CA ASP A 70 1.40 4.29 18.65
C ASP A 70 1.01 4.63 20.09
N ASN A 71 0.39 3.66 20.77
CA ASN A 71 -0.11 3.84 22.13
C ASN A 71 0.33 2.68 23.03
N VAL A 72 -0.24 2.58 24.23
CA VAL A 72 0.15 1.55 25.20
C VAL A 72 -0.27 0.13 24.80
N ASP A 73 -1.29 -0.01 23.96
CA ASP A 73 -1.90 -1.29 23.62
C ASP A 73 -1.42 -1.82 22.27
N GLU A 74 -1.19 -0.95 21.29
CA GLU A 74 -0.84 -1.31 19.92
C GLU A 74 0.11 -0.31 19.25
N THR A 75 0.82 -0.81 18.24
CA THR A 75 1.56 0.01 17.28
C THR A 75 0.95 -0.21 15.89
N THR A 76 0.41 0.85 15.30
CA THR A 76 -0.46 0.82 14.12
C THR A 76 0.01 1.81 13.05
N TRP A 77 0.04 1.34 11.81
CA TRP A 77 0.38 2.13 10.62
C TRP A 77 -0.81 2.26 9.67
N ALA A 78 -0.89 3.41 9.02
CA ALA A 78 -1.78 3.65 7.90
C ALA A 78 -1.07 3.25 6.59
N PHE A 79 -1.78 2.49 5.76
CA PHE A 79 -1.34 2.03 4.45
C PHE A 79 -2.30 2.55 3.40
N PHE A 80 -1.80 3.41 2.53
CA PHE A 80 -2.55 3.98 1.41
C PHE A 80 -2.16 3.24 0.14
N ILE A 81 -3.17 2.68 -0.53
CA ILE A 81 -3.01 1.96 -1.80
C ILE A 81 -3.38 2.93 -2.91
N ASP A 82 -2.37 3.43 -3.63
CA ASP A 82 -2.58 4.26 -4.79
C ASP A 82 -2.45 3.44 -6.07
N GLU A 83 -3.22 3.77 -7.09
CA GLU A 83 -3.07 3.20 -8.44
C GLU A 83 -2.43 4.26 -9.34
N PRO A 84 -1.12 4.15 -9.66
CA PRO A 84 -0.41 5.25 -10.28
C PRO A 84 -0.94 5.68 -11.63
N LYS A 85 -1.50 4.74 -12.39
CA LYS A 85 -2.13 4.99 -13.69
C LYS A 85 -3.26 6.02 -13.61
N PHE A 86 -3.98 6.04 -12.50
CA PHE A 86 -5.10 6.95 -12.27
C PHE A 86 -4.75 8.08 -11.29
N GLU A 87 -3.50 8.17 -10.83
CA GLU A 87 -3.01 9.24 -9.96
C GLU A 87 -3.90 9.49 -8.73
N LYS A 88 -4.45 8.42 -8.17
CA LYS A 88 -5.35 8.50 -7.01
C LYS A 88 -5.13 7.38 -6.02
N GLU A 89 -5.46 7.71 -4.78
CA GLU A 89 -5.65 6.76 -3.69
C GLU A 89 -6.94 5.96 -3.91
N ARG A 90 -6.80 4.63 -3.90
CA ARG A 90 -7.87 3.65 -4.12
C ARG A 90 -8.43 3.06 -2.84
N ALA A 91 -7.56 2.93 -1.84
CA ALA A 91 -7.88 2.37 -0.56
C ALA A 91 -6.93 2.86 0.53
N TYR A 92 -7.41 2.75 1.76
CA TYR A 92 -6.74 3.06 3.00
C TYR A 92 -7.03 1.93 4.00
N TYR A 93 -5.96 1.44 4.63
CA TYR A 93 -6.03 0.42 5.68
C TYR A 93 -5.20 0.84 6.88
N SER A 94 -5.69 0.50 8.06
CA SER A 94 -4.91 0.62 9.29
C SER A 94 -4.55 -0.79 9.76
N ILE A 95 -3.26 -1.10 9.81
CA ILE A 95 -2.76 -2.40 10.28
C ILE A 95 -1.91 -2.17 11.52
N GLY A 96 -2.25 -2.87 12.59
CA GLY A 96 -1.58 -2.75 13.88
C GLY A 96 -1.18 -4.08 14.47
N ILE A 97 -0.33 -4.00 15.49
CA ILE A 97 0.20 -5.15 16.21
C ILE A 97 0.09 -4.86 17.69
N GLY A 98 -0.51 -5.80 18.44
CA GLY A 98 -0.59 -5.70 19.89
C GLY A 98 0.81 -5.62 20.51
N ARG A 99 1.02 -4.67 21.44
CA ARG A 99 2.35 -4.43 22.04
C ARG A 99 2.90 -5.62 22.80
N THR A 100 2.04 -6.50 23.31
CA THR A 100 2.43 -7.76 23.93
C THR A 100 3.21 -8.64 22.95
N ILE A 101 2.75 -8.77 21.70
CA ILE A 101 3.45 -9.53 20.65
C ILE A 101 4.84 -8.95 20.42
N LEU A 102 4.93 -7.63 20.20
CA LEU A 102 6.20 -6.95 19.94
C LEU A 102 7.19 -7.10 21.10
N ARG A 103 6.68 -7.12 22.33
CA ARG A 103 7.48 -7.37 23.53
C ARG A 103 7.95 -8.82 23.59
N ASP A 104 7.07 -9.78 23.32
CA ASP A 104 7.36 -11.21 23.39
C ASP A 104 8.37 -11.63 22.30
N TRP A 105 8.28 -11.02 21.11
CA TRP A 105 9.30 -11.10 20.04
C TRP A 105 10.56 -10.28 20.32
N GLN A 106 10.66 -9.60 21.46
CA GLN A 106 11.81 -8.80 21.87
C GLN A 106 12.22 -7.70 20.86
N VAL A 107 11.22 -7.13 20.17
CA VAL A 107 11.44 -6.11 19.15
C VAL A 107 11.86 -4.79 19.79
N LYS A 108 13.02 -4.27 19.37
CA LYS A 108 13.56 -2.97 19.80
C LYS A 108 12.92 -1.81 19.03
N ASP A 109 12.91 -1.89 17.70
CA ASP A 109 12.28 -0.87 16.84
C ASP A 109 10.87 -1.31 16.43
N LYS A 110 9.92 -1.04 17.34
CA LYS A 110 8.52 -1.44 17.19
C LYS A 110 7.86 -0.80 15.98
N ALA A 111 8.16 0.47 15.71
CA ALA A 111 7.53 1.21 14.63
C ALA A 111 7.95 0.63 13.27
N THR A 112 9.25 0.45 13.05
CA THR A 112 9.77 -0.11 11.80
C THR A 112 9.28 -1.54 11.58
N VAL A 113 9.38 -2.41 12.60
CA VAL A 113 8.92 -3.80 12.46
C VAL A 113 7.41 -3.88 12.20
N SER A 114 6.60 -3.05 12.86
CA SER A 114 5.15 -3.04 12.63
C SER A 114 4.80 -2.59 11.21
N LYS A 115 5.53 -1.60 10.67
CA LYS A 115 5.39 -1.19 9.27
C LYS A 115 5.70 -2.34 8.32
N GLU A 116 6.85 -3.00 8.50
CA GLU A 116 7.29 -4.10 7.62
C GLU A 116 6.32 -5.29 7.67
N ILE A 117 5.78 -5.63 8.84
CA ILE A 117 4.75 -6.66 8.96
C ILE A 117 3.46 -6.27 8.22
N GLY A 118 3.02 -5.02 8.33
CA GLY A 118 1.86 -4.54 7.57
C GLY A 118 2.06 -4.66 6.05
N LEU A 119 3.27 -4.37 5.56
CA LEU A 119 3.63 -4.58 4.17
C LEU A 119 3.68 -6.07 3.78
N ALA A 120 4.24 -6.91 4.64
CA ALA A 120 4.28 -8.35 4.44
C ALA A 120 2.88 -8.95 4.37
N LEU A 121 1.95 -8.48 5.21
CA LEU A 121 0.54 -8.87 5.18
C LEU A 121 -0.14 -8.47 3.87
N LEU A 122 0.03 -7.22 3.42
CA LEU A 122 -0.49 -6.78 2.12
C LEU A 122 0.09 -7.63 0.97
N GLY A 123 1.40 -7.89 1.02
CA GLY A 123 2.05 -8.79 0.07
C GLY A 123 1.48 -10.21 0.10
N TYR A 124 1.21 -10.75 1.28
CA TYR A 124 0.57 -12.05 1.48
C TYR A 124 -0.84 -12.10 0.88
N TYR A 125 -1.70 -11.10 1.15
CA TYR A 125 -3.05 -11.05 0.55
C TYR A 125 -2.98 -10.99 -0.97
N ASN A 126 -2.05 -10.20 -1.51
CA ASN A 126 -1.85 -10.11 -2.94
C ASN A 126 -1.39 -11.45 -3.56
N ARG A 127 -0.43 -12.16 -2.91
CA ARG A 127 -0.01 -13.51 -3.34
C ARG A 127 -1.15 -14.53 -3.28
N LYS A 128 -2.05 -14.40 -2.32
CA LYS A 128 -3.30 -15.18 -2.23
C LYS A 128 -4.33 -14.85 -3.31
N GLY A 129 -4.04 -13.89 -4.20
CA GLY A 129 -4.93 -13.48 -5.29
C GLY A 129 -5.96 -12.43 -4.89
N MET A 130 -5.89 -11.88 -3.67
CA MET A 130 -6.83 -10.86 -3.21
C MET A 130 -6.43 -9.48 -3.73
N GLU A 131 -7.40 -8.75 -4.29
CA GLU A 131 -7.19 -7.38 -4.75
C GLU A 131 -7.09 -6.42 -3.57
N LEU A 132 -5.94 -5.75 -3.46
CA LEU A 132 -5.63 -4.87 -2.34
C LEU A 132 -6.63 -3.74 -2.16
N ASP A 133 -7.22 -3.17 -3.23
CA ASP A 133 -8.22 -2.11 -3.10
C ASP A 133 -9.63 -2.60 -2.73
N ARG A 134 -9.80 -3.92 -2.56
CA ARG A 134 -11.09 -4.57 -2.26
C ARG A 134 -11.12 -5.28 -0.91
N LEU A 135 -10.01 -5.33 -0.18
CA LEU A 135 -9.94 -5.96 1.13
C LEU A 135 -10.92 -5.29 2.10
N VAL A 136 -11.52 -6.11 2.97
CA VAL A 136 -12.39 -5.72 4.08
C VAL A 136 -12.03 -6.55 5.30
N TRP A 137 -12.06 -5.91 6.48
CA TRP A 137 -11.86 -6.60 7.76
C TRP A 137 -13.16 -6.65 8.55
N ASN A 138 -13.47 -7.81 9.10
CA ASN A 138 -14.64 -8.01 9.98
C ASN A 138 -14.25 -8.08 11.47
N GLN A 139 -12.98 -7.83 11.81
CA GLN A 139 -12.44 -7.96 13.18
C GLN A 139 -13.15 -7.05 14.19
N TYR A 140 -13.51 -5.84 13.80
CA TYR A 140 -14.19 -4.85 14.65
C TYR A 140 -15.51 -4.44 14.00
N PRO A 141 -16.61 -5.19 14.24
CA PRO A 141 -17.92 -4.85 13.68
C PRO A 141 -18.52 -3.62 14.36
N GLY A 142 -19.15 -2.73 13.59
CA GLY A 142 -19.85 -1.56 14.12
C GLY A 142 -19.73 -0.33 13.23
N PRO A 143 -20.39 0.78 13.61
CA PRO A 143 -20.28 2.06 12.90
C PRO A 143 -18.87 2.64 12.91
N ASP A 144 -18.04 2.24 13.87
CA ASP A 144 -16.63 2.62 14.01
C ASP A 144 -15.67 1.63 13.31
N ASN A 145 -16.18 0.75 12.44
CA ASN A 145 -15.33 -0.12 11.63
C ASN A 145 -14.57 0.70 10.58
N ASP A 146 -13.43 1.24 10.97
CA ASP A 146 -12.58 2.07 10.12
C ASP A 146 -11.75 1.27 9.10
N GLY A 147 -12.00 -0.05 8.97
CA GLY A 147 -11.12 -0.93 8.20
C GLY A 147 -9.79 -1.16 8.90
N ARG A 148 -9.82 -1.33 10.23
CA ARG A 148 -8.67 -1.66 11.07
C ARG A 148 -8.45 -3.18 11.17
N ARG A 149 -7.19 -3.59 11.08
CA ARG A 149 -6.73 -4.97 11.32
C ARG A 149 -5.61 -4.95 12.36
N ILE A 150 -5.85 -5.48 13.55
CA ILE A 150 -4.87 -5.52 14.65
C ILE A 150 -4.51 -6.96 14.94
N LEU A 151 -3.25 -7.34 14.76
CA LEU A 151 -2.76 -8.69 15.09
C LEU A 151 -2.76 -8.89 16.61
N GLN A 152 -3.41 -9.95 17.07
CA GLN A 152 -3.46 -10.37 18.47
C GLN A 152 -2.57 -11.59 18.73
N VAL A 153 -2.14 -11.77 19.99
CA VAL A 153 -1.22 -12.86 20.40
C VAL A 153 -1.74 -14.24 19.98
N ALA A 154 -3.05 -14.44 20.02
CA ALA A 154 -3.68 -15.71 19.65
C ALA A 154 -3.69 -16.02 18.14
N GLU A 155 -3.19 -15.11 17.29
CA GLU A 155 -3.24 -15.22 15.83
C GLU A 155 -1.88 -15.41 15.18
N VAL A 156 -0.80 -15.12 15.89
CA VAL A 156 0.57 -15.09 15.38
C VAL A 156 1.42 -16.15 16.09
N PRO A 157 2.48 -16.67 15.45
CA PRO A 157 3.39 -17.59 16.11
C PRO A 157 4.24 -16.91 17.18
N GLU A 158 4.97 -17.73 17.95
CA GLU A 158 5.77 -17.28 19.09
C GLU A 158 6.96 -16.39 18.71
N THR A 159 7.43 -16.44 17.45
CA THR A 159 8.55 -15.61 16.98
C THR A 159 8.22 -14.84 15.71
N LEU A 160 8.90 -13.71 15.52
CA LEU A 160 8.76 -12.87 14.33
C LEU A 160 9.18 -13.62 13.07
N GLU A 161 10.30 -14.35 13.12
CA GLU A 161 10.85 -15.09 11.99
C GLU A 161 9.86 -16.15 11.50
N GLN A 162 9.28 -16.93 12.42
CA GLN A 162 8.24 -17.90 12.07
C GLN A 162 7.03 -17.23 11.41
N PHE A 163 6.65 -16.03 11.87
CA PHE A 163 5.53 -15.33 11.27
C PHE A 163 5.83 -14.91 9.84
N LEU A 164 7.00 -14.32 9.60
CA LEU A 164 7.42 -13.93 8.26
C LEU A 164 7.55 -15.14 7.33
N ASP A 165 8.09 -16.26 7.81
CA ASP A 165 8.18 -17.51 7.06
C ASP A 165 6.80 -18.06 6.68
N LEU A 166 5.83 -18.06 7.61
CA LEU A 166 4.46 -18.48 7.32
C LEU A 166 3.76 -17.57 6.32
N LEU A 167 3.99 -16.25 6.39
CA LEU A 167 3.47 -15.31 5.40
C LEU A 167 4.09 -15.58 4.02
N MET A 168 5.41 -15.83 3.94
CA MET A 168 6.10 -16.09 2.67
C MET A 168 5.75 -17.44 2.06
N ALA A 169 5.53 -18.47 2.88
CA ALA A 169 5.06 -19.79 2.45
C ALA A 169 3.53 -19.81 2.18
N ASP A 170 2.85 -18.68 2.38
CA ASP A 170 1.41 -18.54 2.28
C ASP A 170 0.63 -19.56 3.14
N GLN A 171 1.18 -19.95 4.29
CA GLN A 171 0.62 -20.96 5.22
C GLN A 171 -0.15 -20.35 6.39
N TRP A 172 0.01 -19.05 6.63
CA TRP A 172 -0.82 -18.34 7.60
C TRP A 172 -2.24 -18.12 7.06
N THR A 173 -3.21 -17.80 7.93
CA THR A 173 -4.59 -17.50 7.51
C THR A 173 -5.15 -16.36 8.34
N ASP A 174 -5.58 -15.28 7.67
CA ASP A 174 -6.37 -14.25 8.33
C ASP A 174 -7.85 -14.64 8.30
N LYS A 175 -8.40 -14.97 9.45
CA LYS A 175 -9.83 -15.29 9.61
C LYS A 175 -10.72 -14.05 9.55
N PHE A 176 -10.13 -12.86 9.59
CA PHE A 176 -10.86 -11.60 9.55
C PHE A 176 -10.87 -10.91 8.19
N VAL A 177 -10.12 -11.45 7.21
CA VAL A 177 -10.06 -10.90 5.85
C VAL A 177 -11.19 -11.41 4.98
N GLU A 178 -11.80 -10.51 4.25
CA GLU A 178 -12.72 -10.83 3.16
C GLU A 178 -12.42 -9.96 1.93
N GLN A 179 -12.74 -10.48 0.74
CA GLN A 179 -12.66 -9.73 -0.50
C GLN A 179 -14.06 -9.28 -0.94
N SER A 180 -14.27 -7.97 -0.96
CA SER A 180 -15.52 -7.40 -1.44
C SER A 180 -15.58 -7.36 -2.97
N GLU A 181 -16.79 -7.32 -3.52
CA GLU A 181 -17.02 -7.15 -4.95
C GLU A 181 -16.54 -5.78 -5.49
N LYS A 182 -16.63 -4.74 -4.65
CA LYS A 182 -16.36 -3.34 -5.03
C LYS A 182 -15.07 -2.83 -4.38
N SER A 183 -14.40 -1.87 -5.01
CA SER A 183 -13.27 -1.17 -4.36
C SER A 183 -13.73 -0.33 -3.17
N GLN A 184 -12.81 -0.07 -2.24
CA GLN A 184 -13.10 0.71 -1.04
C GLN A 184 -13.56 2.14 -1.36
N ASP A 185 -13.01 2.77 -2.40
CA ASP A 185 -13.48 4.07 -2.91
C ASP A 185 -15.00 4.10 -3.14
N ILE A 186 -15.53 3.11 -3.85
CA ILE A 186 -16.96 3.03 -4.16
C ILE A 186 -17.77 2.83 -2.87
N ARG A 187 -17.26 1.99 -1.95
CA ARG A 187 -17.92 1.75 -0.66
C ARG A 187 -17.98 3.00 0.21
N ARG A 188 -17.00 3.90 0.08
CA ARG A 188 -16.98 5.22 0.75
C ARG A 188 -17.82 6.28 0.02
N GLY A 189 -18.61 5.89 -0.98
CA GLY A 189 -19.54 6.78 -1.68
C GLY A 189 -18.90 7.62 -2.79
N ARG A 190 -17.65 7.34 -3.18
CA ARG A 190 -17.07 8.00 -4.36
C ARG A 190 -17.76 7.46 -5.62
N PRO A 191 -18.18 8.34 -6.54
CA PRO A 191 -18.88 7.91 -7.76
C PRO A 191 -17.95 7.07 -8.64
N GLU A 192 -18.51 6.13 -9.38
CA GLU A 192 -17.73 5.25 -10.28
C GLU A 192 -16.94 6.04 -11.33
N SER A 193 -17.46 7.20 -11.74
CA SER A 193 -16.76 8.15 -12.62
C SER A 193 -15.45 8.69 -12.03
N ALA A 194 -15.27 8.68 -10.71
CA ALA A 194 -14.03 9.02 -10.04
C ALA A 194 -12.98 7.89 -10.13
N LEU A 195 -13.37 6.67 -10.50
CA LEU A 195 -12.45 5.52 -10.62
C LEU A 195 -11.58 5.57 -11.88
N TYR A 196 -11.98 6.34 -12.90
CA TYR A 196 -11.30 6.37 -14.21
C TYR A 196 -10.76 7.75 -14.61
N ARG A 197 -10.94 8.76 -13.75
CA ARG A 197 -10.24 10.03 -13.86
C ARG A 197 -8.84 9.92 -13.30
#